data_AF-R5ELP0-F1
#
_entry.id   AF-R5ELP0-F1
#
_cell.length_a   1.000
_cell.length_b   1.000
_cell.length_c   1.000
_cell.angle_alpha   90.00
_cell.angle_beta   90.00
_cell.angle_gamma   90.00
#
_symmetry.space_group_name_H-M   'P 1'
#
loop_
_entity.id
_entity.type
_entity.pdbx_description
1 polymer ?
#
loop_
_entity_poly.entity_id
_entity_poly.type
_entity_poly.pdbx_seq_one_letter_code
_entity_poly.pdbx_strand_id
1 'polypeptide(L)'
;MDNQKKEENGREGRLPAMAPLANPYVPFQLENPPQYEAQKGLVRGTLFPGLDLPFMGMVNLNELPETPSSQMQALAFAVQELALYLDTHRDDREALELYRRYQQLLEKVRAEYQKCFGPLNHGTPQTSESYQWLDDPWPWEYTTNKEA
;
A
#
# COMPACT_ATOMS: atom_id res chain seq x y z
N MET A 1 56.20 17.08 13.72
CA MET A 1 55.68 15.99 12.88
C MET A 1 55.56 14.81 13.80
N ASP A 2 54.37 14.26 14.02
CA ASP A 2 54.19 12.82 14.20
C ASP A 2 52.70 12.46 14.21
N ASN A 3 52.42 11.40 13.45
CA ASN A 3 51.14 11.02 12.88
C ASN A 3 50.11 10.54 13.91
N GLN A 4 48.93 11.14 13.91
CA GLN A 4 47.72 10.50 14.42
C GLN A 4 47.30 9.39 13.43
N LYS A 5 47.47 8.12 13.82
CA LYS A 5 46.90 6.98 13.11
C LYS A 5 45.38 7.00 13.27
N LYS A 6 44.65 7.19 12.17
CA LYS A 6 43.21 6.88 12.07
C LYS A 6 43.03 5.38 12.20
N GLU A 7 42.25 4.94 13.19
CA GLU A 7 41.74 3.57 13.23
C GLU A 7 40.59 3.43 12.20
N GLU A 8 40.87 2.76 11.09
CA GLU A 8 39.84 2.29 10.17
C GLU A 8 39.18 1.04 10.74
N ASN A 9 37.95 1.19 11.23
CA ASN A 9 37.15 0.09 11.73
C ASN A 9 36.52 -0.67 10.54
N GLY A 10 37.34 -1.42 9.82
CA GLY A 10 36.90 -2.31 8.74
C GLY A 10 36.26 -3.57 9.32
N ARG A 11 34.94 -3.72 9.22
CA ARG A 11 34.27 -4.99 9.54
C ARG A 11 34.59 -6.01 8.44
N GLU A 12 35.35 -7.05 8.77
CA GLU A 12 35.61 -8.18 7.87
C GLU A 12 34.33 -8.98 7.63
N GLY A 13 33.78 -8.92 6.42
CA GLY A 13 32.74 -9.85 5.97
C GLY A 13 33.39 -11.16 5.52
N ARG A 14 33.13 -12.27 6.23
CA ARG A 14 33.57 -13.61 5.78
C ARG A 14 32.63 -14.13 4.70
N LEU A 15 33.10 -14.20 3.45
CA LEU A 15 32.43 -14.94 2.40
C LEU A 15 32.89 -16.42 2.42
N PRO A 16 31.99 -17.39 2.16
CA PRO A 16 32.35 -18.80 2.11
C PRO A 16 33.29 -19.10 0.93
N ALA A 17 34.22 -20.04 1.14
CA ALA A 17 35.28 -20.38 0.18
C ALA A 17 34.79 -20.97 -1.16
N MET A 18 33.55 -21.46 -1.20
CA MET A 18 32.88 -21.88 -2.45
C MET A 18 31.42 -21.43 -2.41
N ALA A 19 31.11 -20.34 -3.11
CA ALA A 19 29.74 -19.92 -3.38
C ALA A 19 29.38 -20.30 -4.83
N PRO A 20 28.17 -20.83 -5.11
CA PRO A 20 27.74 -21.06 -6.48
C PRO A 20 27.80 -19.75 -7.29
N LEU A 21 28.04 -19.86 -8.60
CA LEU A 21 28.36 -18.75 -9.53
C LEU A 21 27.34 -17.59 -9.56
N ALA A 22 26.19 -17.76 -8.94
CA ALA A 22 25.19 -16.73 -8.75
C ALA A 22 24.61 -16.83 -7.33
N ASN A 23 25.02 -15.93 -6.44
CA ASN A 23 24.30 -15.68 -5.21
C ASN A 23 23.33 -14.52 -5.51
N PRO A 24 22.00 -14.73 -5.51
CA PRO A 24 21.08 -13.61 -5.64
C PRO A 24 21.37 -12.61 -4.53
N TYR A 25 21.50 -11.33 -4.87
CA TYR A 25 21.60 -10.29 -3.85
C TYR A 25 20.25 -10.22 -3.13
N VAL A 26 20.21 -10.78 -1.94
CA VAL A 26 19.07 -10.65 -1.03
C VAL A 26 19.41 -9.49 -0.09
N PRO A 27 18.67 -8.38 -0.11
CA PRO A 27 18.88 -7.32 0.87
C PRO A 27 18.49 -7.85 2.25
N PHE A 28 19.47 -7.97 3.14
CA PHE A 28 19.24 -8.36 4.54
C PHE A 28 19.01 -7.11 5.39
N GLN A 29 18.03 -7.15 6.28
CA GLN A 29 17.84 -6.08 7.25
C GLN A 29 18.92 -6.18 8.34
N LEU A 30 19.61 -5.06 8.59
CA LEU A 30 20.54 -4.95 9.71
C LEU A 30 19.79 -4.95 11.04
N GLU A 31 20.45 -5.31 12.13
CA GLU A 31 19.92 -5.10 13.47
C GLU A 31 19.79 -3.59 13.73
N ASN A 32 18.57 -3.13 14.07
CA ASN A 32 18.21 -1.71 14.22
C ASN A 32 18.60 -0.85 13.01
N PRO A 33 18.02 -1.12 11.82
CA PRO A 33 18.36 -0.38 10.61
C PRO A 33 17.85 1.07 10.72
N PRO A 34 18.46 2.02 9.99
CA PRO A 34 17.90 3.35 9.86
C PRO A 34 16.47 3.24 9.31
N GLN A 35 15.57 4.07 9.81
CA GLN A 35 14.17 4.10 9.40
C GLN A 35 13.85 5.49 8.86
N TYR A 36 12.96 5.56 7.88
CA TYR A 36 12.33 6.81 7.52
C TYR A 36 11.42 7.28 8.65
N GLU A 37 11.19 8.60 8.70
CA GLU A 37 10.05 9.14 9.42
C GLU A 37 8.75 8.55 8.84
N ALA A 38 7.74 8.33 9.67
CA ALA A 38 6.52 7.60 9.31
C ALA A 38 5.86 8.12 8.01
N GLN A 39 5.73 9.44 7.85
CA GLN A 39 5.13 10.04 6.64
C GLN A 39 5.96 9.77 5.39
N LYS A 40 7.29 9.88 5.51
CA LYS A 40 8.20 9.56 4.40
C LYS A 40 8.15 8.07 4.07
N GLY A 41 8.09 7.20 5.09
CA GLY A 41 7.96 5.75 4.89
C GLY A 41 6.67 5.36 4.19
N LEU A 42 5.56 6.05 4.52
CA LEU A 42 4.28 5.88 3.85
C LEU A 42 4.36 6.21 2.36
N VAL A 43 4.93 7.37 2.02
CA VAL A 43 5.15 7.78 0.62
C VAL A 43 6.05 6.79 -0.11
N ARG A 44 7.16 6.37 0.51
CA ARG A 44 8.11 5.41 -0.08
C ARG A 44 7.54 3.99 -0.22
N GLY A 45 6.49 3.65 0.52
CA GLY A 45 5.94 2.29 0.59
C GLY A 45 6.81 1.33 1.41
N THR A 46 7.83 1.83 2.09
CA THR A 46 8.70 1.06 2.99
C THR A 46 9.23 1.96 4.10
N LEU A 47 9.31 1.45 5.32
CA LEU A 47 9.93 2.15 6.44
C LEU A 47 11.46 2.16 6.34
N PHE A 48 12.04 1.23 5.60
CA PHE A 48 13.49 0.97 5.61
C PHE A 48 14.13 1.50 4.33
N PRO A 49 15.05 2.48 4.41
CA PRO A 49 15.76 3.01 3.25
C PRO A 49 16.55 1.95 2.49
N GLY A 50 17.08 0.95 3.19
CA GLY A 50 17.80 -0.17 2.56
C GLY A 50 16.91 -1.11 1.73
N LEU A 51 15.58 -1.00 1.88
CA LEU A 51 14.58 -1.73 1.10
C LEU A 51 13.83 -0.81 0.11
N ASP A 52 14.16 0.49 0.07
CA ASP A 52 13.57 1.45 -0.87
C ASP A 52 14.22 1.29 -2.25
N LEU A 53 13.84 0.22 -2.95
CA LEU A 53 14.34 -0.15 -4.26
C LEU A 53 13.41 0.41 -5.35
N PRO A 54 13.80 1.47 -6.09
CA PRO A 54 12.93 2.12 -7.04
C PRO A 54 12.68 1.25 -8.27
N PHE A 55 11.41 1.09 -8.64
CA PHE A 55 11.03 0.40 -9.86
C PHE A 55 11.41 1.26 -11.08
N MET A 56 12.30 0.77 -11.94
CA MET A 56 12.82 1.51 -13.11
C MET A 56 13.40 2.89 -12.76
N GLY A 57 13.95 3.07 -11.55
CA GLY A 57 14.46 4.35 -11.08
C GLY A 57 13.39 5.36 -10.67
N MET A 58 12.11 4.97 -10.67
CA MET A 58 11.00 5.79 -10.18
C MET A 58 10.91 5.68 -8.66
N VAL A 59 10.91 6.84 -8.01
CA VAL A 59 10.75 6.98 -6.55
C VAL A 59 9.45 7.71 -6.26
N ASN A 60 8.71 7.20 -5.26
CA ASN A 60 7.56 7.93 -4.75
C ASN A 60 8.05 9.10 -3.89
N LEU A 61 7.66 10.32 -4.27
CA LEU A 61 8.08 11.55 -3.58
C LEU A 61 6.93 12.27 -2.90
N ASN A 62 5.72 12.07 -3.41
CA ASN A 62 4.53 12.78 -2.97
C ASN A 62 3.52 11.77 -2.44
N GLU A 63 2.66 12.26 -1.55
CA GLU A 63 1.50 11.50 -1.12
C GLU A 63 0.56 11.24 -2.29
N LEU A 64 -0.16 10.11 -2.22
CA LEU A 64 -1.20 9.79 -3.18
C LEU A 64 -2.29 10.87 -3.11
N PRO A 65 -2.78 11.37 -4.26
CA PRO A 65 -3.84 12.37 -4.25
C PRO A 65 -5.11 11.81 -3.60
N GLU A 66 -5.80 12.66 -2.86
CA GLU A 66 -7.14 12.35 -2.39
C GLU A 66 -8.11 12.34 -3.59
N THR A 67 -8.63 11.16 -3.89
CA THR A 67 -9.63 10.90 -4.91
C THR A 67 -10.77 10.13 -4.26
N PRO A 68 -11.99 10.14 -4.84
CA PRO A 68 -13.08 9.31 -4.33
C PRO A 68 -12.71 7.83 -4.18
N SER A 69 -11.89 7.31 -5.10
CA SER A 69 -11.39 5.93 -5.05
C SER A 69 -10.41 5.71 -3.90
N SER A 70 -9.42 6.60 -3.70
CA SER A 70 -8.45 6.46 -2.60
C SER A 70 -9.11 6.60 -1.22
N GLN A 71 -10.09 7.51 -1.08
CA GLN A 71 -10.88 7.62 0.14
C GLN A 71 -11.71 6.36 0.42
N MET A 72 -12.35 5.79 -0.61
CA MET A 72 -13.10 4.54 -0.48
C MET A 72 -12.18 3.38 -0.06
N GLN A 73 -11.00 3.25 -0.67
CA GLN A 73 -10.03 2.20 -0.34
C GLN A 73 -9.52 2.33 1.10
N ALA A 74 -9.20 3.54 1.54
CA ALA A 74 -8.77 3.79 2.92
C ALA A 74 -9.85 3.39 3.94
N LEU A 75 -11.12 3.71 3.67
CA LEU A 75 -12.24 3.29 4.51
C LEU A 75 -12.44 1.78 4.49
N ALA A 76 -12.36 1.15 3.31
CA ALA A 76 -12.48 -0.31 3.18
C ALA A 76 -11.38 -1.04 3.98
N PHE A 77 -10.15 -0.54 3.91
CA PHE A 77 -9.04 -1.05 4.72
C PHE A 77 -9.33 -0.89 6.22
N ALA A 78 -9.72 0.30 6.67
CA ALA A 78 -9.99 0.54 8.09
C ALA A 78 -11.13 -0.32 8.64
N VAL A 79 -12.19 -0.55 7.85
CA VAL A 79 -13.28 -1.47 8.21
C VAL A 79 -12.77 -2.90 8.34
N GLN A 80 -11.94 -3.37 7.40
CA GLN A 80 -11.39 -4.72 7.44
C GLN A 80 -10.46 -4.94 8.64
N GLU A 81 -9.58 -3.99 8.93
CA GLU A 81 -8.67 -4.06 10.08
C GLU A 81 -9.42 -4.04 11.41
N LEU A 82 -10.44 -3.19 11.55
CA LEU A 82 -11.27 -3.15 12.76
C LEU A 82 -12.07 -4.45 12.95
N ALA A 83 -12.55 -5.07 11.86
CA ALA A 83 -13.18 -6.39 11.94
C ALA A 83 -12.21 -7.43 12.49
N LEU A 84 -11.00 -7.49 11.94
CA LEU A 84 -9.96 -8.43 12.38
C LEU A 84 -9.54 -8.19 13.84
N TYR A 85 -9.46 -6.92 14.25
CA TYR A 85 -9.21 -6.56 15.65
C TYR A 85 -10.32 -7.09 16.57
N LEU A 86 -11.59 -6.84 16.21
CA LEU A 86 -12.77 -7.26 16.98
C LEU A 86 -12.93 -8.78 17.07
N ASP A 87 -12.41 -9.56 16.11
CA ASP A 87 -12.37 -11.03 16.19
C ASP A 87 -11.63 -11.51 17.46
N THR A 88 -10.66 -10.74 17.93
CA THR A 88 -9.88 -11.02 19.14
C THR A 88 -10.28 -10.18 20.35
N HIS A 89 -10.91 -9.02 20.13
CA HIS A 89 -11.28 -8.04 21.17
C HIS A 89 -12.79 -7.72 21.15
N ARG A 90 -13.62 -8.75 21.23
CA ARG A 90 -15.09 -8.64 21.04
C ARG A 90 -15.82 -7.69 21.98
N ASP A 91 -15.27 -7.42 23.16
CA ASP A 91 -15.90 -6.60 24.20
C ASP A 91 -15.46 -5.13 24.17
N ASP A 92 -14.54 -4.78 23.25
CA ASP A 92 -14.12 -3.39 23.04
C ASP A 92 -15.23 -2.58 22.36
N ARG A 93 -15.90 -1.75 23.17
CA ARG A 93 -17.02 -0.92 22.71
C ARG A 93 -16.57 0.23 21.82
N GLU A 94 -15.41 0.80 22.08
CA GLU A 94 -14.89 1.94 21.31
C GLU A 94 -14.53 1.49 19.89
N ALA A 95 -13.85 0.35 19.78
CA ALA A 95 -13.53 -0.25 18.49
C ALA A 95 -14.81 -0.62 17.71
N LEU A 96 -15.83 -1.16 18.38
CA LEU A 96 -17.11 -1.51 17.76
C LEU A 96 -17.89 -0.28 17.25
N GLU A 97 -17.89 0.82 18.00
CA GLU A 97 -18.50 2.08 17.58
C GLU A 97 -17.78 2.67 16.36
N LEU A 98 -16.45 2.67 16.37
CA LEU A 98 -15.64 3.12 15.25
C LEU A 98 -15.88 2.28 13.99
N TYR A 99 -15.91 0.95 14.15
CA TYR A 99 -16.22 0.01 13.08
C TYR A 99 -17.56 0.32 12.42
N ARG A 100 -18.63 0.48 13.21
CA ARG A 100 -19.97 0.83 12.70
C ARG A 100 -19.98 2.17 11.98
N ARG A 101 -19.30 3.18 12.52
CA ARG A 101 -19.19 4.50 11.90
C ARG A 101 -18.49 4.41 10.54
N TYR A 102 -17.40 3.67 10.44
CA TYR A 102 -16.65 3.51 9.19
C TYR A 102 -17.40 2.67 8.17
N GLN A 103 -18.16 1.65 8.58
CA GLN A 103 -19.06 0.93 7.67
C GLN A 103 -20.08 1.86 7.04
N GLN A 104 -20.74 2.72 7.83
CA GLN A 104 -21.71 3.68 7.30
C GLN A 104 -21.08 4.70 6.35
N LEU A 105 -19.86 5.16 6.66
CA LEU A 105 -19.14 6.09 5.80
C LEU A 105 -18.70 5.42 4.49
N LEU A 106 -18.23 4.18 4.56
CA LEU A 106 -17.84 3.38 3.40
C LEU A 106 -19.04 3.18 2.45
N GLU A 107 -20.21 2.82 2.96
CA GLU A 107 -21.40 2.65 2.12
C GLU A 107 -21.85 3.96 1.45
N LYS A 108 -21.71 5.10 2.14
CA LYS A 108 -22.00 6.42 1.54
C LYS A 108 -21.05 6.73 0.39
N VAL A 109 -19.74 6.61 0.62
CA VAL A 109 -18.71 6.87 -0.40
C VAL A 109 -18.86 5.90 -1.57
N ARG A 110 -19.14 4.63 -1.29
CA ARG A 110 -19.43 3.61 -2.31
C ARG A 110 -20.65 3.96 -3.15
N ALA A 111 -21.73 4.46 -2.54
CA ALA A 111 -22.92 4.88 -3.27
C ALA A 111 -22.66 6.13 -4.14
N GLU A 112 -21.89 7.09 -3.63
CA GLU A 112 -21.49 8.29 -4.39
C GLU A 112 -20.56 7.94 -5.55
N TYR A 113 -19.57 7.09 -5.31
CA TYR A 113 -18.66 6.61 -6.34
C TYR A 113 -19.43 5.93 -7.47
N GLN A 114 -20.34 5.01 -7.14
CA GLN A 114 -21.06 4.25 -8.16
C GLN A 114 -22.02 5.09 -9.00
N LYS A 115 -22.55 6.20 -8.44
CA LYS A 115 -23.37 7.16 -9.21
C LYS A 115 -22.56 7.86 -10.29
N CYS A 116 -21.27 8.12 -10.02
CA CYS A 116 -20.40 8.88 -10.91
C CYS A 116 -19.64 7.99 -11.90
N PHE A 117 -19.25 6.78 -11.47
CA PHE A 117 -18.31 5.92 -12.20
C PHE A 117 -18.90 4.57 -12.61
N GLY A 118 -20.11 4.20 -12.18
CA GLY A 118 -20.71 2.91 -12.50
C GLY A 118 -20.51 1.84 -11.41
N PRO A 119 -20.94 0.59 -11.67
CA PRO A 119 -20.97 -0.48 -10.66
C PRO A 119 -19.57 -0.91 -10.20
N LEU A 120 -19.38 -1.11 -8.88
CA LEU A 120 -18.12 -1.59 -8.31
C LEU A 120 -17.99 -3.12 -8.25
N ASN A 121 -19.11 -3.83 -8.27
CA ASN A 121 -19.18 -5.29 -8.35
C ASN A 121 -20.53 -5.73 -8.94
N HIS A 122 -20.64 -7.02 -9.27
CA HIS A 122 -21.87 -7.62 -9.82
C HIS A 122 -23.08 -7.59 -8.86
N GLY A 123 -22.86 -7.34 -7.57
CA GLY A 123 -23.91 -7.29 -6.55
C GLY A 123 -24.65 -5.97 -6.48
N THR A 124 -24.14 -4.91 -7.11
CA THR A 124 -24.80 -3.60 -7.13
C THR A 124 -25.95 -3.61 -8.13
N PRO A 125 -27.20 -3.30 -7.70
CA PRO A 125 -28.31 -3.16 -8.62
C PRO A 125 -28.05 -2.04 -9.63
N GLN A 126 -28.08 -2.37 -10.92
CA GLN A 126 -27.98 -1.40 -12.00
C GLN A 126 -29.34 -0.77 -12.27
N THR A 127 -29.36 0.56 -12.42
CA THR A 127 -30.55 1.31 -12.81
C THR A 127 -30.55 1.69 -14.29
N SER A 128 -29.47 1.41 -15.00
CA SER A 128 -29.31 1.67 -16.44
C SER A 128 -30.01 0.61 -17.28
N GLU A 129 -30.45 1.00 -18.47
CA GLU A 129 -31.00 0.07 -19.47
C GLU A 129 -29.89 -0.81 -20.10
N SER A 130 -28.65 -0.34 -20.10
CA SER A 130 -27.47 -1.07 -20.58
C SER A 130 -26.66 -1.69 -19.42
N TYR A 131 -25.90 -2.73 -19.74
CA TYR A 131 -25.04 -3.43 -18.78
C TYR A 131 -23.71 -2.70 -18.56
N GLN A 132 -23.71 -1.70 -17.66
CA GLN A 132 -22.57 -0.79 -17.45
C GLN A 132 -21.29 -1.43 -16.87
N TRP A 133 -21.33 -2.69 -16.41
CA TRP A 133 -20.16 -3.35 -15.83
C TRP A 133 -19.01 -3.52 -16.83
N LEU A 134 -19.33 -3.55 -18.13
CA LEU A 134 -18.34 -3.68 -19.20
C LEU A 134 -17.89 -2.34 -19.78
N ASP A 135 -18.44 -1.21 -19.33
CA ASP A 135 -18.13 0.11 -19.91
C ASP A 135 -16.76 0.63 -19.44
N ASP A 136 -16.32 0.21 -18.25
CA ASP A 136 -15.02 0.58 -17.70
C ASP A 136 -13.87 -0.13 -18.40
N PRO A 137 -12.73 0.55 -18.63
CA PRO A 137 -11.53 -0.09 -19.15
C PRO A 137 -11.04 -1.15 -18.17
N TRP A 138 -10.63 -2.31 -18.68
CA TRP A 138 -9.93 -3.27 -17.87
C TRP A 138 -8.60 -2.67 -17.38
N PRO A 139 -8.02 -3.16 -16.27
CA PRO A 139 -6.77 -2.62 -15.73
C PRO A 139 -5.57 -2.66 -16.71
N TRP A 140 -5.66 -3.47 -17.77
CA TRP A 140 -4.66 -3.57 -18.85
C TRP A 140 -5.01 -2.73 -20.09
N GLU A 141 -6.15 -2.05 -20.11
CA GLU A 141 -6.59 -1.18 -21.21
C GLU A 141 -6.35 0.28 -20.88
N TYR A 142 -5.81 1.02 -21.86
CA TYR A 142 -5.53 2.44 -21.74
C TYR A 142 -6.72 3.32 -22.18
N THR A 143 -7.79 2.73 -22.71
CA THR A 143 -8.98 3.42 -23.25
C THR A 143 -10.27 2.69 -22.89
N THR A 144 -11.39 3.40 -22.77
CA THR A 144 -12.72 2.84 -22.42
C THR A 144 -13.20 1.79 -23.42
N ASN A 145 -13.99 0.81 -22.93
CA ASN A 145 -14.51 -0.33 -23.68
C ASN A 145 -15.76 -0.03 -24.51
N LYS A 146 -16.16 1.25 -24.65
CA LYS A 146 -17.34 1.60 -25.45
C LYS A 146 -17.11 1.22 -26.91
N GLU A 147 -17.89 0.26 -27.39
CA GLU A 147 -18.08 0.05 -28.82
C GLU A 147 -18.60 1.37 -29.43
N ALA A 148 -17.92 1.82 -30.50
CA ALA A 148 -18.24 3.05 -31.21
C ALA A 148 -19.59 2.97 -31.95
#